data_AF-A0A932I3T4-F1
#
_entry.id   AF-A0A932I3T4-F1
#
_cell.length_a   1.000
_cell.length_b   1.000
_cell.length_c   1.000
_cell.angle_alpha   90.00
_cell.angle_beta   90.00
_cell.angle_gamma   90.00
#
_symmetry.space_group_name_H-M   'P 1'
#
loop_
_entity.id
_entity.type
_entity.pdbx_description
1 polymer ?
#
loop_
_entity_poly.entity_id
_entity_poly.type
_entity_poly.pdbx_seq_one_letter_code
_entity_poly.pdbx_strand_id
1 'polypeptide(L)'
;MKLSGLLTISLWILLFSCRKDSFITSADARLTLSLDTLKFDTVFVSAGSAYRSFTLINDNNQKLCLSSLKLMGGTASVYKMNVDGTPGTRFSNLEIAANDSLYVFVQVNIDPGAAALPFVIRDSIEINYNGNTRWLQLEAWGQNAHFFRDRVISGNETWNNDLPYVILGSLLVPANQALTINKGCRIYVHADAPIIIDGSLQVNGLKDTTDRVYFQGDRLDEPYKDFPAGWPGIFFLDNSTDNVFNYAVLRNAYQAIGVQGLSSNSNPKITLNETVIDNAYDAGIIALNSSIRAQNCLVSNCGKNLYLVQGGNYQFTHCTVVTYANRYIDHKDPVLTLSNTANNTTNALDAVFRNCIFWGEHGIVPDEVSVLRSGTGPFNVNFDYNLWKVQTIPSNISSTQMINNQPPLFDSVNTSGNYYDFRLKSGSPAVNKGVNTAITNDLDGKPRPVGLPDLGCFEKQ
;
A
#
# COMPACT_ATOMS: atom_id res chain seq x y z
N MET A 1 -78.87 -1.44 4.19
CA MET A 1 -78.00 -0.27 3.95
C MET A 1 -76.51 -0.46 4.28
N LYS A 2 -76.00 -1.67 4.61
CA LYS A 2 -74.56 -1.87 4.88
C LYS A 2 -73.78 -2.62 3.77
N LEU A 3 -74.47 -3.29 2.83
CA LEU A 3 -73.81 -4.02 1.73
C LEU A 3 -73.53 -3.14 0.49
N SER A 4 -74.34 -2.10 0.26
CA SER A 4 -74.19 -1.17 -0.86
C SER A 4 -72.99 -0.22 -0.72
N GLY A 5 -72.55 0.05 0.52
CA GLY A 5 -71.35 0.84 0.82
C GLY A 5 -70.05 0.10 0.54
N LEU A 6 -69.99 -1.22 0.80
CA LEU A 6 -68.79 -2.03 0.48
C LEU A 6 -68.60 -2.22 -1.02
N LEU A 7 -69.69 -2.37 -1.79
CA LEU A 7 -69.62 -2.54 -3.25
C LEU A 7 -69.18 -1.25 -3.96
N THR A 8 -69.56 -0.09 -3.42
CA THR A 8 -69.13 1.22 -3.95
C THR A 8 -67.67 1.54 -3.59
N ILE A 9 -67.20 1.18 -2.40
CA ILE A 9 -65.77 1.31 -2.02
C ILE A 9 -64.90 0.35 -2.87
N SER A 10 -65.36 -0.88 -3.13
CA SER A 10 -64.65 -1.84 -3.99
C SER A 10 -64.56 -1.37 -5.46
N LEU A 11 -65.56 -0.64 -5.95
CA LEU A 11 -65.58 -0.12 -7.33
C LEU A 11 -64.67 1.12 -7.49
N TRP A 12 -64.49 1.91 -6.43
CA TRP A 12 -63.53 3.03 -6.43
C TRP A 12 -62.06 2.58 -6.35
N ILE A 13 -61.77 1.44 -5.72
CA ILE A 13 -60.40 0.86 -5.67
C ILE A 13 -59.99 0.28 -7.04
N LEU A 14 -60.95 -0.12 -7.88
CA LEU A 14 -60.69 -0.67 -9.23
C LEU A 14 -60.41 0.41 -10.30
N LEU A 15 -60.71 1.68 -10.03
CA LEU A 15 -60.41 2.81 -10.96
C LEU A 15 -59.00 3.40 -10.79
N PHE A 16 -58.21 2.89 -9.83
CA PHE A 16 -56.79 3.23 -9.68
C PHE A 16 -55.85 2.23 -10.38
N SER A 17 -56.36 1.42 -11.30
CA SER A 17 -55.56 0.45 -12.04
C SER A 17 -55.05 1.03 -13.37
N CYS A 18 -53.72 1.06 -13.49
CA CYS A 18 -52.90 1.30 -14.69
C CYS A 18 -53.00 2.70 -15.34
N ARG A 19 -52.24 3.67 -14.81
CA ARG A 19 -51.63 4.68 -15.69
C ARG A 19 -50.73 3.92 -16.67
N LYS A 20 -50.95 4.10 -17.99
CA LYS A 20 -49.99 3.62 -18.99
C LYS A 20 -48.62 4.22 -18.67
N ASP A 21 -47.60 3.38 -18.59
CA ASP A 21 -46.20 3.79 -18.56
C ASP A 21 -45.89 4.61 -19.83
N SER A 22 -46.07 5.91 -19.73
CA SER A 22 -45.78 6.86 -20.81
C SER A 22 -44.36 7.41 -20.67
N PHE A 23 -43.72 7.71 -21.79
CA PHE A 23 -42.47 8.45 -21.79
C PHE A 23 -42.70 9.94 -21.56
N ILE A 24 -41.82 10.56 -20.79
CA ILE A 24 -41.69 12.01 -20.80
C ILE A 24 -41.00 12.43 -22.09
N THR A 25 -41.61 13.34 -22.84
CA THR A 25 -41.10 13.84 -24.14
C THR A 25 -40.74 15.33 -24.10
N SER A 26 -41.04 16.02 -23.00
CA SER A 26 -40.71 17.44 -22.83
C SER A 26 -39.20 17.66 -22.80
N ALA A 27 -38.75 18.78 -23.38
CA ALA A 27 -37.38 19.26 -23.23
C ALA A 27 -37.05 19.63 -21.76
N ASP A 28 -38.06 19.85 -20.91
CA ASP A 28 -37.87 20.11 -19.48
C ASP A 28 -37.65 18.83 -18.65
N ALA A 29 -37.58 17.66 -19.29
CA ALA A 29 -37.29 16.40 -18.60
C ALA A 29 -35.96 16.49 -17.84
N ARG A 30 -35.94 16.03 -16.59
CA ARG A 30 -34.76 16.10 -15.74
C ARG A 30 -33.96 14.81 -15.79
N LEU A 31 -32.69 14.92 -16.15
CA LEU A 31 -31.71 13.84 -16.06
C LEU A 31 -30.51 14.33 -15.26
N THR A 32 -30.23 13.68 -14.13
CA THR A 32 -29.08 13.99 -13.27
C THR A 32 -27.94 13.01 -13.55
N LEU A 33 -26.73 13.52 -13.65
CA LEU A 33 -25.52 12.70 -13.66
C LEU A 33 -24.96 12.64 -12.24
N SER A 34 -24.59 11.45 -11.76
CA SER A 34 -23.94 11.31 -10.43
C SER A 34 -22.61 12.08 -10.29
N LEU A 35 -21.99 12.45 -11.41
CA LEU A 35 -20.76 13.24 -11.51
C LEU A 35 -20.67 13.92 -12.88
N ASP A 36 -19.85 14.96 -13.00
CA ASP A 36 -19.65 15.75 -14.23
C ASP A 36 -18.40 15.33 -15.03
N THR A 37 -17.37 14.85 -14.32
CA THR A 37 -16.11 14.36 -14.88
C THR A 37 -15.70 13.04 -14.25
N LEU A 38 -15.50 12.01 -15.07
CA LEU A 38 -14.97 10.73 -14.63
C LEU A 38 -13.45 10.73 -14.80
N LYS A 39 -12.72 10.68 -13.69
CA LYS A 39 -11.27 10.76 -13.66
C LYS A 39 -10.63 9.40 -13.37
N PHE A 40 -9.60 9.09 -14.14
CA PHE A 40 -8.65 8.03 -13.88
C PHE A 40 -7.32 8.68 -13.50
N ASP A 41 -6.75 8.22 -12.38
CA ASP A 41 -5.44 8.71 -11.92
C ASP A 41 -4.33 8.14 -12.83
N THR A 42 -3.11 8.01 -12.32
CA THR A 42 -1.98 7.39 -13.03
C THR A 42 -2.37 6.01 -13.57
N VAL A 43 -2.52 5.91 -14.89
CA VAL A 43 -2.74 4.66 -15.62
C VAL A 43 -1.48 4.35 -16.41
N PHE A 44 -0.88 3.21 -16.09
CA PHE A 44 0.24 2.70 -16.86
C PHE A 44 -0.22 2.23 -18.23
N VAL A 45 0.52 2.65 -19.25
CA VAL A 45 0.30 2.26 -20.64
C VAL A 45 0.35 0.72 -20.75
N SER A 46 -0.46 0.07 -21.60
CA SER A 46 -0.55 -1.40 -21.74
C SER A 46 -1.09 -2.23 -20.55
N ALA A 47 -1.22 -1.66 -19.34
CA ALA A 47 -1.76 -2.37 -18.17
C ALA A 47 -3.30 -2.34 -18.09
N GLY A 48 -3.94 -1.37 -18.75
CA GLY A 48 -5.38 -1.10 -18.60
C GLY A 48 -5.73 -0.56 -17.20
N SER A 49 -6.81 0.22 -17.08
CA SER A 49 -7.29 0.71 -15.78
C SER A 49 -8.31 -0.22 -15.15
N ALA A 50 -8.59 -0.01 -13.85
CA ALA A 50 -9.84 -0.47 -13.26
C ALA A 50 -11.05 0.21 -13.91
N TYR A 51 -12.23 -0.41 -13.80
CA TYR A 51 -13.49 0.22 -14.20
C TYR A 51 -13.88 1.33 -13.21
N ARG A 52 -14.30 2.47 -13.74
CA ARG A 52 -15.01 3.52 -13.01
C ARG A 52 -16.43 3.61 -13.54
N SER A 53 -17.37 4.07 -12.73
CA SER A 53 -18.77 4.18 -13.15
C SER A 53 -19.39 5.49 -12.74
N PHE A 54 -20.46 5.84 -13.45
CA PHE A 54 -21.39 6.89 -13.10
C PHE A 54 -22.80 6.42 -13.43
N THR A 55 -23.79 7.02 -12.79
CA THR A 55 -25.20 6.79 -13.09
C THR A 55 -25.83 7.98 -13.80
N LEU A 56 -26.77 7.66 -14.70
CA LEU A 56 -27.74 8.58 -15.27
C LEU A 56 -29.07 8.37 -14.55
N ILE A 57 -29.56 9.39 -13.85
CA ILE A 57 -30.72 9.30 -12.95
C ILE A 57 -31.89 10.03 -13.58
N ASN A 58 -33.00 9.32 -13.76
CA ASN A 58 -34.26 9.88 -14.24
C ASN A 58 -35.07 10.46 -13.06
N ASP A 59 -34.96 11.77 -12.82
CA ASP A 59 -35.68 12.46 -11.73
C ASP A 59 -37.16 12.76 -12.04
N ASN A 60 -37.70 12.12 -13.06
CA ASN A 60 -39.09 12.26 -13.49
C ASN A 60 -39.92 11.07 -13.00
N ASN A 61 -41.22 11.30 -12.81
CA ASN A 61 -42.20 10.27 -12.45
C ASN A 61 -42.74 9.48 -13.65
N GLN A 62 -42.10 9.62 -14.81
CA GLN A 62 -42.40 8.94 -16.08
C GLN A 62 -41.11 8.34 -16.63
N LYS A 63 -41.22 7.34 -17.53
CA LYS A 63 -40.05 6.76 -18.20
C LYS A 63 -39.35 7.83 -19.04
N LEU A 64 -38.03 7.81 -19.08
CA LEU A 64 -37.23 8.67 -19.94
C LEU A 64 -36.48 7.80 -20.95
N CYS A 65 -36.46 8.20 -22.21
CA CYS A 65 -35.71 7.52 -23.26
C CYS A 65 -34.53 8.39 -23.70
N LEU A 66 -33.32 7.87 -23.56
CA LEU A 66 -32.13 8.47 -24.15
C LEU A 66 -32.10 8.11 -25.64
N SER A 67 -32.18 9.12 -26.49
CA SER A 67 -32.10 8.92 -27.94
C SER A 67 -30.70 8.49 -28.36
N SER A 68 -29.66 8.93 -27.65
CA SER A 68 -28.29 8.48 -27.86
C SER A 68 -27.44 8.60 -26.60
N LEU A 69 -26.57 7.61 -26.39
CA LEU A 69 -25.45 7.66 -25.45
C LEU A 69 -24.18 7.25 -26.21
N LYS A 70 -23.21 8.14 -26.37
CA LYS A 70 -22.10 7.96 -27.30
C LYS A 70 -20.76 8.35 -26.69
N LEU A 71 -19.80 7.43 -26.74
CA LEU A 71 -18.39 7.73 -26.51
C LEU A 71 -17.83 8.43 -27.77
N MET A 72 -17.29 9.63 -27.59
CA MET A 72 -17.09 10.54 -28.71
C MET A 72 -15.88 10.21 -29.56
N GLY A 73 -14.79 9.73 -28.96
CA GLY A 73 -13.68 9.10 -29.67
C GLY A 73 -14.06 7.78 -30.35
N GLY A 74 -15.25 7.23 -30.08
CA GLY A 74 -15.76 6.02 -30.73
C GLY A 74 -14.81 4.82 -30.56
N THR A 75 -14.56 4.08 -31.64
CA THR A 75 -13.64 2.94 -31.62
C THR A 75 -12.17 3.32 -31.46
N ALA A 76 -11.81 4.54 -31.84
CA ALA A 76 -10.45 5.09 -31.68
C ALA A 76 -10.20 5.61 -30.25
N SER A 77 -11.22 5.66 -29.40
CA SER A 77 -11.06 6.05 -28.01
C SER A 77 -10.26 4.99 -27.25
N VAL A 78 -9.31 5.48 -26.44
CA VAL A 78 -8.64 4.70 -25.40
C VAL A 78 -9.61 4.30 -24.28
N TYR A 79 -10.73 5.01 -24.15
CA TYR A 79 -11.80 4.64 -23.24
C TYR A 79 -12.67 3.54 -23.86
N LYS A 80 -13.14 2.62 -23.02
CA LYS A 80 -14.14 1.60 -23.33
C LYS A 80 -15.33 1.83 -22.43
N MET A 81 -16.53 1.77 -23.00
CA MET A 81 -17.78 2.03 -22.31
C MET A 81 -18.66 0.77 -22.32
N ASN A 82 -19.32 0.52 -21.20
CA ASN A 82 -20.31 -0.52 -21.01
C ASN A 82 -21.53 0.10 -20.31
N VAL A 83 -22.73 -0.17 -20.82
CA VAL A 83 -23.99 0.40 -20.34
C VAL A 83 -24.90 -0.74 -19.93
N ASP A 84 -25.23 -0.81 -18.64
CA ASP A 84 -26.04 -1.90 -18.04
C ASP A 84 -25.62 -3.31 -18.48
N GLY A 85 -24.31 -3.56 -18.50
CA GLY A 85 -23.73 -4.86 -18.85
C GLY A 85 -23.43 -5.03 -20.34
N THR A 86 -23.89 -4.13 -21.21
CA THR A 86 -23.65 -4.21 -22.66
C THR A 86 -22.46 -3.32 -23.07
N PRO A 87 -21.33 -3.88 -23.57
CA PRO A 87 -20.20 -3.10 -24.05
C PRO A 87 -20.49 -2.45 -25.42
N GLY A 88 -20.00 -1.23 -25.63
CA GLY A 88 -20.21 -0.51 -26.88
C GLY A 88 -19.74 0.94 -26.82
N THR A 89 -19.60 1.57 -27.98
CA THR A 89 -19.22 2.99 -28.10
C THR A 89 -20.40 3.89 -28.40
N ARG A 90 -21.56 3.31 -28.74
CA ARG A 90 -22.80 4.02 -29.01
C ARG A 90 -23.99 3.13 -28.67
N PHE A 91 -24.98 3.74 -28.03
CA PHE A 91 -26.24 3.14 -27.66
C PHE A 91 -27.37 4.09 -28.05
N SER A 92 -28.55 3.55 -28.33
CA SER A 92 -29.72 4.32 -28.75
C SER A 92 -30.97 3.72 -28.15
N ASN A 93 -31.97 4.55 -27.89
CA ASN A 93 -33.26 4.15 -27.32
C ASN A 93 -33.08 3.45 -25.96
N LEU A 94 -32.22 4.01 -25.09
CA LEU A 94 -32.02 3.49 -23.75
C LEU A 94 -33.15 4.00 -22.85
N GLU A 95 -33.94 3.08 -22.31
CA GLU A 95 -35.06 3.42 -21.43
C GLU A 95 -34.62 3.41 -19.96
N ILE A 96 -34.99 4.46 -19.23
CA ILE A 96 -34.79 4.56 -17.78
C ILE A 96 -36.18 4.67 -17.15
N ALA A 97 -36.50 3.78 -16.22
CA ALA A 97 -37.78 3.81 -15.51
C ALA A 97 -37.94 5.09 -14.67
N ALA A 98 -39.16 5.39 -14.26
CA ALA A 98 -39.46 6.56 -13.44
C ALA A 98 -38.73 6.49 -12.09
N ASN A 99 -38.01 7.55 -11.71
CA ASN A 99 -37.18 7.61 -10.50
C ASN A 99 -36.12 6.48 -10.41
N ASP A 100 -35.67 5.98 -11.55
CA ASP A 100 -34.65 4.93 -11.65
C ASP A 100 -33.37 5.46 -12.31
N SER A 101 -32.35 4.60 -12.41
CA SER A 101 -31.04 4.96 -12.93
C SER A 101 -30.47 3.93 -13.89
N LEU A 102 -29.62 4.40 -14.79
CA LEU A 102 -28.83 3.58 -15.72
C LEU A 102 -27.36 3.63 -15.29
N TYR A 103 -26.68 2.49 -15.25
CA TYR A 103 -25.25 2.42 -14.94
C TYR A 103 -24.41 2.47 -16.21
N VAL A 104 -23.37 3.31 -16.18
CA VAL A 104 -22.37 3.38 -17.23
C VAL A 104 -21.00 3.11 -16.61
N PHE A 105 -20.36 2.03 -17.05
CA PHE A 105 -19.00 1.66 -16.67
C PHE A 105 -18.04 2.08 -17.77
N VAL A 106 -16.91 2.65 -17.36
CA VAL A 106 -15.85 3.12 -18.25
C VAL A 106 -14.52 2.56 -17.78
N GLN A 107 -13.71 2.10 -18.72
CA GLN A 107 -12.31 1.70 -18.51
C GLN A 107 -11.45 2.50 -19.48
N VAL A 108 -10.18 2.74 -19.15
CA VAL A 108 -9.19 3.28 -20.10
C VAL A 108 -8.08 2.27 -20.36
N ASN A 109 -7.69 2.13 -21.63
CA ASN A 109 -6.54 1.34 -22.06
C ASN A 109 -5.70 2.17 -23.02
N ILE A 110 -4.47 2.46 -22.63
CA ILE A 110 -3.58 3.40 -23.33
C ILE A 110 -2.52 2.57 -24.07
N ASP A 111 -2.29 2.89 -25.35
CA ASP A 111 -1.29 2.20 -26.18
C ASP A 111 0.15 2.77 -25.99
N PRO A 112 1.20 1.93 -26.10
CA PRO A 112 2.64 2.26 -25.86
C PRO A 112 3.26 3.39 -26.66
N GLY A 113 2.58 3.92 -27.69
CA GLY A 113 3.14 4.93 -28.60
C GLY A 113 3.22 6.35 -28.03
N ALA A 114 2.83 6.55 -26.77
CA ALA A 114 2.79 7.85 -26.14
C ALA A 114 4.13 8.27 -25.52
N ALA A 115 4.33 9.60 -25.39
CA ALA A 115 5.55 10.19 -24.86
C ALA A 115 5.94 9.65 -23.47
N ALA A 116 7.23 9.72 -23.15
CA ALA A 116 7.79 9.27 -21.87
C ALA A 116 7.31 10.08 -20.64
N LEU A 117 6.75 11.27 -20.87
CA LEU A 117 6.24 12.14 -19.80
C LEU A 117 4.79 11.80 -19.48
N PRO A 118 4.34 11.93 -18.21
CA PRO A 118 2.93 11.87 -17.88
C PRO A 118 2.10 12.81 -18.76
N PHE A 119 0.95 12.35 -19.24
CA PHE A 119 0.09 13.11 -20.14
C PHE A 119 -1.38 12.93 -19.80
N VAL A 120 -2.17 13.98 -20.02
CA VAL A 120 -3.61 13.95 -19.78
C VAL A 120 -4.32 13.56 -21.07
N ILE A 121 -5.07 12.47 -21.03
CA ILE A 121 -5.91 12.00 -22.13
C ILE A 121 -7.35 12.36 -21.85
N ARG A 122 -8.03 12.94 -22.83
CA ARG A 122 -9.41 13.39 -22.70
C ARG A 122 -10.31 12.77 -23.74
N ASP A 123 -11.53 12.48 -23.34
CA ASP A 123 -12.66 12.17 -24.23
C ASP A 123 -13.95 12.62 -23.52
N SER A 124 -15.10 12.37 -24.13
CA SER A 124 -16.39 12.67 -23.53
C SER A 124 -17.44 11.65 -23.92
N ILE A 125 -18.47 11.53 -23.08
CA ILE A 125 -19.67 10.77 -23.38
C ILE A 125 -20.81 11.76 -23.62
N GLU A 126 -21.33 11.77 -24.84
CA GLU A 126 -22.50 12.55 -25.23
C GLU A 126 -23.78 11.81 -24.84
N ILE A 127 -24.71 12.53 -24.21
CA ILE A 127 -26.02 12.04 -23.78
C ILE A 127 -27.09 12.91 -24.42
N ASN A 128 -27.99 12.30 -25.20
CA ASN A 128 -29.10 12.98 -25.86
C ASN A 128 -30.45 12.41 -25.42
N TYR A 129 -31.40 13.30 -25.12
CA TYR A 129 -32.79 12.94 -24.78
C TYR A 129 -33.71 14.16 -24.98
N ASN A 130 -34.90 13.98 -25.55
CA ASN A 130 -35.91 15.05 -25.73
C ASN A 130 -35.39 16.39 -26.28
N GLY A 131 -34.40 16.36 -27.18
CA GLY A 131 -33.76 17.57 -27.73
C GLY A 131 -32.69 18.22 -26.83
N ASN A 132 -32.47 17.70 -25.63
CA ASN A 132 -31.35 18.06 -24.77
C ASN A 132 -30.09 17.29 -25.14
N THR A 133 -28.95 17.97 -25.05
CA THR A 133 -27.62 17.38 -25.11
C THR A 133 -26.87 17.68 -23.82
N ARG A 134 -26.20 16.66 -23.28
CA ARG A 134 -25.30 16.74 -22.11
C ARG A 134 -24.01 15.99 -22.42
N TRP A 135 -22.95 16.36 -21.71
CA TRP A 135 -21.63 15.77 -21.88
C TRP A 135 -21.05 15.44 -20.52
N LEU A 136 -20.60 14.20 -20.36
CA LEU A 136 -19.74 13.80 -19.26
C LEU A 136 -18.30 13.83 -19.75
N GLN A 137 -17.41 14.50 -19.01
CA GLN A 137 -15.99 14.56 -19.37
C GLN A 137 -15.25 13.31 -18.86
N LEU A 138 -14.32 12.79 -19.66
CA LEU A 138 -13.41 11.72 -19.27
C LEU A 138 -11.98 12.26 -19.24
N GLU A 139 -11.27 12.06 -18.13
CA GLU A 139 -9.86 12.43 -18.01
C GLU A 139 -9.03 11.28 -17.43
N ALA A 140 -7.88 10.99 -18.01
CA ALA A 140 -6.95 9.96 -17.54
C ALA A 140 -5.51 10.49 -17.56
N TRP A 141 -4.74 10.21 -16.52
CA TRP A 141 -3.32 10.54 -16.46
C TRP A 141 -2.50 9.33 -16.92
N GLY A 142 -2.06 9.32 -18.19
CA GLY A 142 -1.22 8.26 -18.73
C GLY A 142 0.25 8.41 -18.33
N GLN A 143 0.91 7.32 -17.95
CA GLN A 143 2.35 7.30 -17.71
C GLN A 143 3.01 6.08 -18.36
N ASN A 144 4.07 6.30 -19.14
CA ASN A 144 4.86 5.21 -19.71
C ASN A 144 5.77 4.57 -18.66
N ALA A 145 6.12 3.30 -18.82
CA ALA A 145 6.92 2.53 -17.88
C ALA A 145 7.67 1.37 -18.58
N HIS A 146 8.69 0.84 -17.90
CA HIS A 146 9.28 -0.46 -18.23
C HIS A 146 8.39 -1.57 -17.69
N PHE A 147 7.76 -2.34 -18.59
CA PHE A 147 6.91 -3.46 -18.21
C PHE A 147 7.68 -4.77 -18.22
N PHE A 148 7.66 -5.48 -17.10
CA PHE A 148 8.25 -6.80 -16.95
C PHE A 148 7.17 -7.80 -16.57
N ARG A 149 7.00 -8.83 -17.41
CA ARG A 149 6.12 -9.96 -17.12
C ARG A 149 6.92 -11.22 -16.89
N ASP A 150 6.74 -11.87 -15.75
CA ASP A 150 7.40 -13.14 -15.39
C ASP A 150 8.91 -13.11 -15.69
N ARG A 151 9.55 -12.02 -15.28
CA ARG A 151 10.91 -11.67 -15.69
C ARG A 151 11.93 -12.43 -14.86
N VAL A 152 12.89 -13.04 -15.55
CA VAL A 152 14.12 -13.57 -14.94
C VAL A 152 15.29 -12.69 -15.37
N ILE A 153 16.03 -12.17 -14.40
CA ILE A 153 17.26 -11.41 -14.65
C ILE A 153 18.35 -12.38 -15.13
N SER A 154 18.79 -12.22 -16.38
CA SER A 154 19.70 -13.17 -17.05
C SER A 154 21.19 -12.83 -16.89
N GLY A 155 21.48 -11.65 -16.37
CA GLY A 155 22.81 -11.09 -16.19
C GLY A 155 22.78 -9.99 -15.13
N ASN A 156 23.92 -9.43 -14.73
CA ASN A 156 23.91 -8.25 -13.89
C ASN A 156 23.20 -7.09 -14.61
N GLU A 157 22.15 -6.56 -14.01
CA GLU A 157 21.31 -5.50 -14.58
C GLU A 157 21.31 -4.26 -13.68
N THR A 158 21.18 -3.08 -14.28
CA THR A 158 21.05 -1.81 -13.56
C THR A 158 19.81 -1.06 -14.05
N TRP A 159 18.96 -0.70 -13.11
CA TRP A 159 17.77 0.10 -13.31
C TRP A 159 18.05 1.55 -12.90
N ASN A 160 17.63 2.49 -13.76
CA ASN A 160 17.86 3.91 -13.60
C ASN A 160 16.51 4.64 -13.54
N ASN A 161 16.51 5.87 -13.03
CA ASN A 161 15.30 6.69 -12.97
C ASN A 161 15.02 7.38 -14.32
N ASP A 162 14.82 6.58 -15.38
CA ASP A 162 14.40 7.05 -16.71
C ASP A 162 12.87 6.92 -16.89
N LEU A 163 12.32 5.77 -16.52
CA LEU A 163 10.89 5.49 -16.43
C LEU A 163 10.59 4.65 -15.19
N PRO A 164 9.35 4.67 -14.66
CA PRO A 164 8.93 3.68 -13.68
C PRO A 164 9.09 2.25 -14.19
N TYR A 165 9.22 1.31 -13.26
CA TYR A 165 9.22 -0.12 -13.53
C TYR A 165 7.91 -0.73 -13.04
N VAL A 166 7.20 -1.44 -13.90
CA VAL A 166 5.96 -2.15 -13.57
C VAL A 166 6.19 -3.65 -13.72
N ILE A 167 6.03 -4.38 -12.62
CA ILE A 167 6.25 -5.83 -12.55
C ILE A 167 4.89 -6.53 -12.51
N LEU A 168 4.65 -7.41 -13.48
CA LEU A 168 3.44 -8.21 -13.67
C LEU A 168 3.82 -9.69 -13.55
N GLY A 169 3.21 -10.48 -12.66
CA GLY A 169 3.77 -11.79 -12.34
C GLY A 169 5.19 -11.71 -11.75
N SER A 170 5.88 -12.84 -11.58
CA SER A 170 7.10 -12.87 -10.76
C SER A 170 8.30 -12.12 -11.36
N LEU A 171 9.15 -11.53 -10.52
CA LEU A 171 10.50 -11.09 -10.88
C LEU A 171 11.52 -11.94 -10.13
N LEU A 172 12.37 -12.67 -10.84
CA LEU A 172 13.44 -13.48 -10.25
C LEU A 172 14.82 -12.88 -10.55
N VAL A 173 15.61 -12.67 -9.50
CA VAL A 173 17.07 -12.47 -9.58
C VAL A 173 17.74 -13.79 -9.18
N PRO A 174 18.22 -14.61 -10.14
CA PRO A 174 18.82 -15.91 -9.83
C PRO A 174 20.13 -15.80 -9.07
N ALA A 175 20.55 -16.91 -8.46
CA ALA A 175 21.89 -17.02 -7.87
C ALA A 175 22.98 -16.58 -8.86
N ASN A 176 24.00 -15.90 -8.32
CA ASN A 176 25.12 -15.31 -9.06
C ASN A 176 24.77 -14.13 -9.99
N GLN A 177 23.53 -13.64 -10.00
CA GLN A 177 23.14 -12.41 -10.68
C GLN A 177 22.87 -11.29 -9.67
N ALA A 178 23.09 -10.06 -10.10
CA ALA A 178 22.82 -8.88 -9.31
C ALA A 178 21.88 -7.92 -10.03
N LEU A 179 20.86 -7.43 -9.31
CA LEU A 179 20.04 -6.31 -9.74
C LEU A 179 20.43 -5.07 -8.94
N THR A 180 20.83 -4.01 -9.64
CA THR A 180 21.10 -2.69 -9.04
C THR A 180 20.01 -1.71 -9.40
N ILE A 181 19.41 -1.06 -8.42
CA ILE A 181 18.34 -0.07 -8.60
C ILE A 181 18.86 1.26 -8.07
N ASN A 182 19.07 2.21 -8.98
CA ASN A 182 19.62 3.52 -8.63
C ASN A 182 18.56 4.46 -8.06
N LYS A 183 19.04 5.54 -7.44
CA LYS A 183 18.22 6.56 -6.79
C LYS A 183 17.06 7.05 -7.67
N GLY A 184 15.94 7.35 -7.03
CA GLY A 184 14.76 7.92 -7.68
C GLY A 184 13.90 6.94 -8.47
N CYS A 185 14.28 5.67 -8.60
CA CYS A 185 13.43 4.67 -9.26
C CYS A 185 12.07 4.52 -8.56
N ARG A 186 11.03 4.24 -9.34
CA ARG A 186 9.68 3.91 -8.89
C ARG A 186 9.32 2.53 -9.39
N ILE A 187 9.13 1.59 -8.47
CA ILE A 187 8.82 0.20 -8.75
C ILE A 187 7.39 -0.07 -8.31
N TYR A 188 6.55 -0.37 -9.28
CA TYR A 188 5.15 -0.71 -9.12
C TYR A 188 4.98 -2.20 -9.37
N VAL A 189 4.34 -2.88 -8.43
CA VAL A 189 4.29 -4.34 -8.39
C VAL A 189 2.83 -4.78 -8.35
N HIS A 190 2.45 -5.68 -9.25
CA HIS A 190 1.09 -6.19 -9.28
C HIS A 190 0.80 -7.13 -8.10
N ALA A 191 -0.48 -7.32 -7.79
CA ALA A 191 -0.94 -8.11 -6.64
C ALA A 191 -0.51 -9.59 -6.64
N ASP A 192 -0.12 -10.13 -7.81
CA ASP A 192 0.35 -11.51 -8.01
C ASP A 192 1.86 -11.62 -8.31
N ALA A 193 2.61 -10.52 -8.16
CA ALA A 193 3.98 -10.38 -8.63
C ALA A 193 5.01 -10.39 -7.48
N PRO A 194 5.44 -11.55 -6.95
CA PRO A 194 6.51 -11.59 -5.97
C PRO A 194 7.85 -11.20 -6.61
N ILE A 195 8.65 -10.43 -5.87
CA ILE A 195 10.07 -10.21 -6.21
C ILE A 195 10.87 -11.25 -5.44
N ILE A 196 11.60 -12.10 -6.15
CA ILE A 196 12.34 -13.24 -5.61
C ILE A 196 13.83 -13.01 -5.86
N ILE A 197 14.61 -13.00 -4.80
CA ILE A 197 16.05 -12.77 -4.83
C ILE A 197 16.75 -14.05 -4.36
N ASP A 198 17.39 -14.75 -5.28
CA ASP A 198 18.31 -15.86 -5.00
C ASP A 198 19.78 -15.43 -5.26
N GLY A 199 19.99 -14.29 -5.92
CA GLY A 199 21.27 -13.62 -6.10
C GLY A 199 21.45 -12.41 -5.17
N SER A 200 21.70 -11.23 -5.73
CA SER A 200 21.91 -9.99 -4.97
C SER A 200 21.02 -8.84 -5.45
N LEU A 201 20.49 -8.08 -4.51
CA LEU A 201 19.73 -6.85 -4.76
C LEU A 201 20.42 -5.64 -4.11
N GLN A 202 20.78 -4.65 -4.93
CA GLN A 202 21.36 -3.37 -4.49
C GLN A 202 20.36 -2.24 -4.75
N VAL A 203 19.81 -1.64 -3.70
CA VAL A 203 18.93 -0.47 -3.81
C VAL A 203 19.67 0.76 -3.29
N ASN A 204 19.94 1.71 -4.18
CA ASN A 204 20.82 2.85 -3.96
C ASN A 204 20.05 4.18 -3.99
N GLY A 205 19.05 4.33 -3.12
CA GLY A 205 18.36 5.60 -2.90
C GLY A 205 19.21 6.64 -2.19
N LEU A 206 18.74 7.89 -2.18
CA LEU A 206 19.30 8.98 -1.36
C LEU A 206 18.23 9.62 -0.46
N LYS A 207 18.66 10.48 0.46
CA LYS A 207 17.82 11.11 1.50
C LYS A 207 16.60 11.87 0.98
N ASP A 208 16.74 12.57 -0.14
CA ASP A 208 15.71 13.45 -0.67
C ASP A 208 14.51 12.60 -1.14
N THR A 209 13.29 13.03 -0.83
CA THR A 209 12.06 12.25 -1.12
C THR A 209 11.95 11.82 -2.57
N THR A 210 12.45 12.63 -3.52
CA THR A 210 12.48 12.32 -4.95
C THR A 210 13.52 11.25 -5.30
N ASP A 211 14.64 11.21 -4.58
CA ASP A 211 15.78 10.34 -4.85
C ASP A 211 15.74 9.02 -4.05
N ARG A 212 14.80 8.87 -3.12
CA ARG A 212 14.45 7.57 -2.54
C ARG A 212 13.97 6.60 -3.62
N VAL A 213 14.14 5.31 -3.37
CA VAL A 213 13.58 4.24 -4.23
C VAL A 213 12.30 3.71 -3.60
N TYR A 214 11.21 3.65 -4.36
CA TYR A 214 9.89 3.22 -3.85
C TYR A 214 9.47 1.90 -4.47
N PHE A 215 8.94 1.02 -3.62
CA PHE A 215 8.23 -0.20 -3.98
C PHE A 215 6.81 -0.12 -3.42
N GLN A 216 5.81 -0.23 -4.30
CA GLN A 216 4.40 -0.25 -3.93
C GLN A 216 3.54 -0.95 -4.98
N GLY A 217 2.24 -1.13 -4.68
CA GLY A 217 1.28 -1.67 -5.62
C GLY A 217 1.13 -0.81 -6.88
N ASP A 218 0.80 -1.43 -8.01
CA ASP A 218 0.53 -0.75 -9.28
C ASP A 218 -0.89 -0.15 -9.40
N ARG A 219 -1.78 -0.48 -8.45
CA ARG A 219 -3.09 0.14 -8.27
C ARG A 219 -2.98 1.46 -7.51
N LEU A 220 -2.76 2.54 -8.26
CA LEU A 220 -2.61 3.91 -7.73
C LEU A 220 -3.93 4.66 -7.56
N ASP A 221 -5.04 4.02 -7.88
CA ASP A 221 -6.36 4.60 -7.84
C ASP A 221 -7.05 4.41 -6.48
N GLU A 222 -7.82 5.40 -6.03
CA GLU A 222 -8.62 5.27 -4.81
C GLU A 222 -9.71 4.18 -4.95
N PRO A 223 -10.03 3.43 -3.88
CA PRO A 223 -9.40 3.44 -2.55
C PRO A 223 -8.14 2.57 -2.44
N TYR A 224 -7.73 1.89 -3.52
CA TYR A 224 -6.73 0.83 -3.51
C TYR A 224 -5.31 1.33 -3.19
N LYS A 225 -4.98 2.57 -3.56
CA LYS A 225 -3.61 3.09 -3.38
C LYS A 225 -3.09 3.07 -1.95
N ASP A 226 -3.98 3.07 -0.96
CA ASP A 226 -3.65 3.07 0.47
C ASP A 226 -3.95 1.73 1.16
N PHE A 227 -4.47 0.74 0.43
CA PHE A 227 -4.76 -0.58 1.00
C PHE A 227 -3.48 -1.39 1.18
N PRO A 228 -3.29 -2.05 2.33
CA PRO A 228 -2.22 -3.02 2.48
C PRO A 228 -2.49 -4.25 1.59
N ALA A 229 -1.49 -5.11 1.42
CA ALA A 229 -1.55 -6.27 0.52
C ALA A 229 -1.81 -5.96 -0.96
N GLY A 230 -1.39 -4.77 -1.43
CA GLY A 230 -1.44 -4.41 -2.86
C GLY A 230 -0.44 -5.20 -3.72
N TRP A 231 0.57 -5.82 -3.12
CA TRP A 231 1.56 -6.66 -3.79
C TRP A 231 2.19 -7.67 -2.80
N PRO A 232 2.78 -8.80 -3.26
CA PRO A 232 3.24 -9.85 -2.35
C PRO A 232 4.38 -9.44 -1.41
N GLY A 233 5.48 -8.91 -1.95
CA GLY A 233 6.71 -8.69 -1.17
C GLY A 233 8.00 -8.90 -1.93
N ILE A 234 9.13 -8.69 -1.24
CA ILE A 234 10.47 -9.07 -1.68
C ILE A 234 10.97 -10.23 -0.82
N PHE A 235 11.30 -11.35 -1.46
CA PHE A 235 11.65 -12.61 -0.82
C PHE A 235 13.08 -13.01 -1.14
N PHE A 236 13.90 -13.16 -0.09
CA PHE A 236 15.31 -13.51 -0.15
C PHE A 236 15.49 -14.99 0.18
N LEU A 237 15.86 -15.78 -0.83
CA LEU A 237 16.02 -17.22 -0.75
C LEU A 237 17.38 -17.61 -0.17
N ASP A 238 17.62 -18.92 0.01
CA ASP A 238 18.77 -19.43 0.75
C ASP A 238 20.11 -19.00 0.15
N ASN A 239 20.24 -18.92 -1.18
CA ASN A 239 21.51 -18.55 -1.83
C ASN A 239 21.76 -17.04 -1.89
N SER A 240 20.77 -16.20 -1.58
CA SER A 240 20.93 -14.75 -1.75
C SER A 240 21.98 -14.20 -0.79
N THR A 241 22.84 -13.30 -1.28
CA THR A 241 23.88 -12.64 -0.47
C THR A 241 24.01 -11.17 -0.81
N ASP A 242 24.62 -10.43 0.13
CA ASP A 242 25.03 -9.04 -0.05
C ASP A 242 23.90 -8.08 -0.43
N ASN A 243 22.68 -8.32 0.04
CA ASN A 243 21.54 -7.47 -0.30
C ASN A 243 21.58 -6.17 0.52
N VAL A 244 21.39 -5.03 -0.15
CA VAL A 244 21.49 -3.71 0.48
C VAL A 244 20.33 -2.83 0.06
N PHE A 245 19.72 -2.17 1.03
CA PHE A 245 18.75 -1.10 0.81
C PHE A 245 19.24 0.18 1.46
N ASN A 246 19.52 1.19 0.64
CA ASN A 246 19.79 2.55 1.08
C ASN A 246 18.61 3.43 0.69
N TYR A 247 18.01 4.11 1.68
CA TYR A 247 16.92 5.06 1.46
C TYR A 247 15.77 4.50 0.60
N ALA A 248 15.40 3.25 0.85
CA ALA A 248 14.26 2.61 0.20
C ALA A 248 12.97 2.85 0.98
N VAL A 249 11.84 2.77 0.27
CA VAL A 249 10.50 2.88 0.83
C VAL A 249 9.65 1.74 0.28
N LEU A 250 9.25 0.81 1.15
CA LEU A 250 8.38 -0.30 0.81
C LEU A 250 7.03 -0.07 1.47
N ARG A 251 5.96 0.02 0.69
CA ARG A 251 4.61 0.32 1.19
C ARG A 251 3.59 -0.68 0.71
N ASN A 252 2.59 -0.93 1.56
CA ASN A 252 1.35 -1.58 1.16
C ASN A 252 1.53 -3.03 0.66
N ALA A 253 2.59 -3.71 1.10
CA ALA A 253 2.84 -5.11 0.75
C ALA A 253 1.94 -6.06 1.55
N TYR A 254 1.89 -7.33 1.17
CA TYR A 254 1.38 -8.39 2.03
C TYR A 254 2.44 -8.76 3.08
N GLN A 255 3.65 -9.10 2.62
CA GLN A 255 4.86 -9.26 3.44
C GLN A 255 5.97 -8.42 2.81
N ALA A 256 6.35 -7.28 3.39
CA ALA A 256 7.24 -6.35 2.67
C ALA A 256 8.63 -6.94 2.41
N ILE A 257 9.24 -7.57 3.41
CA ILE A 257 10.51 -8.29 3.29
C ILE A 257 10.38 -9.66 3.96
N GLY A 258 10.60 -10.74 3.18
CA GLY A 258 10.74 -12.09 3.68
C GLY A 258 12.16 -12.62 3.47
N VAL A 259 12.79 -13.16 4.51
CA VAL A 259 14.19 -13.61 4.48
C VAL A 259 14.32 -14.99 5.11
N GLN A 260 14.91 -15.94 4.40
CA GLN A 260 15.16 -17.29 4.93
C GLN A 260 16.63 -17.66 4.84
N GLY A 261 17.13 -18.37 5.86
CA GLY A 261 18.50 -18.88 5.87
C GLY A 261 19.56 -17.80 6.11
N LEU A 262 20.74 -18.23 6.56
CA LEU A 262 21.89 -17.34 6.77
C LEU A 262 22.55 -17.00 5.43
N SER A 263 23.33 -15.90 5.40
CA SER A 263 24.23 -15.63 4.29
C SER A 263 25.33 -16.70 4.24
N SER A 264 25.80 -17.04 3.03
CA SER A 264 26.94 -17.94 2.84
C SER A 264 28.29 -17.27 3.12
N ASN A 265 28.29 -15.93 3.25
CA ASN A 265 29.46 -15.12 3.57
C ASN A 265 29.36 -14.48 4.96
N SER A 266 30.38 -13.72 5.36
CA SER A 266 30.42 -13.06 6.68
C SER A 266 29.52 -11.82 6.79
N ASN A 267 28.95 -11.35 5.69
CA ASN A 267 28.05 -10.21 5.69
C ASN A 267 26.66 -10.64 6.16
N PRO A 268 25.86 -9.75 6.78
CA PRO A 268 24.45 -10.02 6.98
C PRO A 268 23.77 -10.26 5.63
N LYS A 269 22.75 -11.11 5.60
CA LYS A 269 22.00 -11.43 4.40
C LYS A 269 21.34 -10.20 3.79
N ILE A 270 20.87 -9.29 4.65
CA ILE A 270 20.35 -7.98 4.26
C ILE A 270 20.93 -6.88 5.16
N THR A 271 21.36 -5.79 4.52
CA THR A 271 21.65 -4.51 5.18
C THR A 271 20.58 -3.48 4.81
N LEU A 272 19.93 -2.87 5.80
CA LEU A 272 18.91 -1.83 5.64
C LEU A 272 19.42 -0.52 6.25
N ASN A 273 19.56 0.51 5.43
CA ASN A 273 20.02 1.83 5.83
C ASN A 273 18.96 2.86 5.46
N GLU A 274 18.47 3.61 6.46
CA GLU A 274 17.51 4.70 6.28
C GLU A 274 16.25 4.28 5.48
N THR A 275 15.82 3.02 5.68
CA THR A 275 14.73 2.39 4.94
C THR A 275 13.41 2.50 5.70
N VAL A 276 12.34 2.78 4.96
CA VAL A 276 10.97 2.84 5.47
C VAL A 276 10.20 1.62 4.98
N ILE A 277 9.59 0.89 5.89
CA ILE A 277 8.68 -0.22 5.61
C ILE A 277 7.37 0.12 6.32
N ASP A 278 6.29 0.26 5.57
CA ASP A 278 5.03 0.75 6.13
C ASP A 278 3.82 0.01 5.56
N ASN A 279 2.81 -0.17 6.42
CA ASN A 279 1.48 -0.66 6.05
C ASN A 279 1.51 -2.02 5.33
N ALA A 280 2.31 -2.97 5.83
CA ALA A 280 2.31 -4.34 5.33
C ALA A 280 1.25 -5.19 6.05
N TYR A 281 0.39 -5.88 5.31
CA TYR A 281 -0.79 -6.55 5.89
C TYR A 281 -0.42 -7.65 6.91
N ASP A 282 0.46 -8.58 6.53
CA ASP A 282 0.91 -9.65 7.41
C ASP A 282 2.19 -9.28 8.16
N ALA A 283 3.26 -8.91 7.44
CA ALA A 283 4.53 -8.60 8.07
C ALA A 283 5.34 -7.49 7.38
N GLY A 284 5.95 -6.61 8.17
CA GLY A 284 6.97 -5.68 7.69
C GLY A 284 8.25 -6.43 7.30
N ILE A 285 8.85 -7.11 8.28
CA ILE A 285 9.98 -8.00 8.07
C ILE A 285 9.67 -9.35 8.73
N ILE A 286 9.75 -10.41 7.93
CA ILE A 286 9.74 -11.79 8.42
C ILE A 286 11.10 -12.45 8.11
N ALA A 287 11.75 -12.99 9.14
CA ALA A 287 13.03 -13.65 9.00
C ALA A 287 13.02 -15.03 9.67
N LEU A 288 13.46 -16.06 8.93
CA LEU A 288 13.59 -17.44 9.40
C LEU A 288 15.06 -17.85 9.40
N ASN A 289 15.68 -17.99 10.57
CA ASN A 289 17.10 -18.37 10.72
C ASN A 289 18.02 -17.56 9.80
N SER A 290 17.97 -16.23 9.88
CA SER A 290 18.63 -15.35 8.91
C SER A 290 19.48 -14.27 9.57
N SER A 291 20.07 -13.38 8.78
CA SER A 291 20.89 -12.27 9.29
C SER A 291 20.52 -10.91 8.70
N ILE A 292 20.24 -9.94 9.57
CA ILE A 292 19.83 -8.59 9.18
C ILE A 292 20.61 -7.57 10.00
N ARG A 293 21.19 -6.58 9.31
CA ARG A 293 21.69 -5.35 9.94
C ARG A 293 20.83 -4.18 9.48
N ALA A 294 20.17 -3.49 10.39
CA ALA A 294 19.33 -2.34 10.12
C ALA A 294 19.78 -1.11 10.91
N GLN A 295 19.88 0.03 10.25
CA GLN A 295 20.14 1.32 10.89
C GLN A 295 19.15 2.40 10.41
N ASN A 296 18.75 3.28 11.32
CA ASN A 296 17.84 4.40 11.02
C ASN A 296 16.55 3.97 10.27
N CYS A 297 16.06 2.76 10.49
CA CYS A 297 14.90 2.25 9.78
C CYS A 297 13.61 2.57 10.52
N LEU A 298 12.55 2.85 9.76
CA LEU A 298 11.18 2.93 10.26
C LEU A 298 10.41 1.70 9.76
N VAL A 299 9.87 0.90 10.67
CA VAL A 299 8.96 -0.20 10.35
C VAL A 299 7.63 0.06 11.02
N SER A 300 6.63 0.51 10.26
CA SER A 300 5.39 1.04 10.82
C SER A 300 4.12 0.37 10.34
N ASN A 301 3.13 0.29 11.24
CA ASN A 301 1.75 -0.07 10.95
C ASN A 301 1.59 -1.38 10.15
N CYS A 302 2.38 -2.40 10.47
CA CYS A 302 2.25 -3.72 9.85
C CYS A 302 1.46 -4.65 10.78
N GLY A 303 0.86 -5.72 10.24
CA GLY A 303 0.23 -6.76 11.07
C GLY A 303 1.21 -7.32 12.12
N LYS A 304 2.42 -7.65 11.67
CA LYS A 304 3.61 -7.92 12.48
C LYS A 304 4.75 -7.05 11.98
N ASN A 305 5.29 -6.11 12.76
CA ASN A 305 6.35 -5.25 12.24
C ASN A 305 7.64 -6.04 12.03
N LEU A 306 8.17 -6.67 13.08
CA LEU A 306 9.34 -7.54 13.04
C LEU A 306 8.97 -8.94 13.58
N TYR A 307 9.05 -9.94 12.71
CA TYR A 307 8.85 -11.35 13.06
C TYR A 307 10.12 -12.15 12.76
N LEU A 308 11.00 -12.25 13.76
CA LEU A 308 12.35 -12.78 13.64
C LEU A 308 12.42 -14.11 14.40
N VAL A 309 12.29 -15.24 13.69
CA VAL A 309 12.12 -16.55 14.33
C VAL A 309 13.08 -17.61 13.79
N GLN A 310 13.11 -18.77 14.45
CA GLN A 310 14.00 -19.90 14.10
C GLN A 310 15.50 -19.59 14.25
N GLY A 311 15.87 -18.62 15.07
CA GLY A 311 17.27 -18.21 15.28
C GLY A 311 17.75 -17.17 14.28
N GLY A 312 19.05 -16.87 14.27
CA GLY A 312 19.65 -15.90 13.36
C GLY A 312 20.59 -14.89 14.03
N ASN A 313 21.06 -13.92 13.24
CA ASN A 313 21.92 -12.82 13.68
C ASN A 313 21.31 -11.46 13.33
N TYR A 314 20.89 -10.68 14.33
CA TYR A 314 20.11 -9.47 14.12
C TYR A 314 20.75 -8.28 14.81
N GLN A 315 20.97 -7.20 14.07
CA GLN A 315 21.47 -5.94 14.61
C GLN A 315 20.60 -4.78 14.15
N PHE A 316 19.93 -4.11 15.09
CA PHE A 316 19.10 -2.94 14.82
C PHE A 316 19.62 -1.77 15.64
N THR A 317 19.99 -0.68 14.98
CA THR A 317 20.50 0.53 15.64
C THR A 317 19.72 1.76 15.19
N HIS A 318 19.20 2.55 16.13
CA HIS A 318 18.37 3.72 15.80
C HIS A 318 17.13 3.38 14.94
N CYS A 319 16.46 2.26 15.21
CA CYS A 319 15.25 1.89 14.48
C CYS A 319 13.99 2.25 15.27
N THR A 320 12.93 2.68 14.57
CA THR A 320 11.59 2.86 15.16
C THR A 320 10.68 1.79 14.60
N VAL A 321 10.13 0.98 15.48
CA VAL A 321 9.23 -0.12 15.16
C VAL A 321 7.92 0.17 15.88
N VAL A 322 6.90 0.57 15.12
CA VAL A 322 5.72 1.21 15.70
C VAL A 322 4.43 0.81 15.01
N THR A 323 3.36 0.56 15.75
CA THR A 323 2.04 0.32 15.16
C THR A 323 0.94 1.07 15.90
N TYR A 324 0.05 1.69 15.13
CA TYR A 324 -1.22 2.17 15.62
C TYR A 324 -2.32 1.39 14.90
N ALA A 325 -3.16 0.68 15.66
CA ALA A 325 -4.32 0.01 15.07
C ALA A 325 -5.15 1.03 14.28
N ASN A 326 -5.56 0.63 13.08
CA ASN A 326 -6.24 1.50 12.14
C ASN A 326 -7.34 0.74 11.41
N ARG A 327 -8.03 1.40 10.47
CA ARG A 327 -9.18 0.83 9.77
C ARG A 327 -8.86 -0.40 8.90
N TYR A 328 -7.59 -0.60 8.54
CA TYR A 328 -7.15 -1.69 7.66
C TYR A 328 -6.43 -2.79 8.41
N ILE A 329 -5.65 -2.43 9.44
CA ILE A 329 -4.81 -3.35 10.19
C ILE A 329 -5.13 -3.20 11.69
N ASP A 330 -5.66 -4.27 12.27
CA ASP A 330 -5.78 -4.41 13.71
C ASP A 330 -4.41 -4.69 14.32
N HIS A 331 -4.11 -4.09 15.47
CA HIS A 331 -2.88 -4.39 16.23
C HIS A 331 -3.12 -5.53 17.22
N LYS A 332 -2.76 -6.75 16.80
CA LYS A 332 -3.00 -8.01 17.54
C LYS A 332 -1.73 -8.78 17.90
N ASP A 333 -0.60 -8.42 17.31
CA ASP A 333 0.71 -9.06 17.53
C ASP A 333 1.73 -8.02 18.03
N PRO A 334 2.73 -8.41 18.85
CA PRO A 334 3.82 -7.53 19.26
C PRO A 334 4.56 -6.94 18.07
N VAL A 335 4.94 -5.65 18.13
CA VAL A 335 5.76 -5.04 17.06
C VAL A 335 7.11 -5.73 16.90
N LEU A 336 7.65 -6.38 17.94
CA LEU A 336 8.81 -7.27 17.84
C LEU A 336 8.47 -8.64 18.44
N THR A 337 8.47 -9.65 17.58
CA THR A 337 8.52 -11.06 17.99
C THR A 337 9.88 -11.64 17.63
N LEU A 338 10.57 -12.18 18.63
CA LEU A 338 11.89 -12.78 18.51
C LEU A 338 11.88 -14.20 19.09
N SER A 339 12.29 -15.19 18.31
CA SER A 339 12.35 -16.58 18.76
C SER A 339 13.53 -17.33 18.16
N ASN A 340 14.20 -18.16 18.96
CA ASN A 340 15.20 -19.07 18.40
C ASN A 340 14.59 -20.37 17.83
N THR A 341 13.26 -20.52 17.90
CA THR A 341 12.53 -21.67 17.39
C THR A 341 11.34 -21.30 16.51
N ALA A 342 11.09 -22.10 15.49
CA ALA A 342 9.86 -22.14 14.70
C ALA A 342 9.71 -23.55 14.11
N ASN A 343 8.47 -24.03 13.93
CA ASN A 343 8.19 -25.33 13.29
C ASN A 343 9.02 -26.50 13.86
N ASN A 344 9.14 -26.59 15.19
CA ASN A 344 9.96 -27.58 15.92
C ASN A 344 11.46 -27.57 15.61
N THR A 345 11.94 -26.58 14.84
CA THR A 345 13.37 -26.36 14.57
C THR A 345 13.88 -25.29 15.53
N THR A 346 15.08 -25.49 16.10
CA THR A 346 15.71 -24.54 17.03
C THR A 346 17.14 -24.28 16.57
N ASN A 347 17.51 -23.00 16.41
CA ASN A 347 18.88 -22.61 16.06
C ASN A 347 19.47 -21.63 17.08
N ALA A 348 20.74 -21.28 16.90
CA ALA A 348 21.37 -20.23 17.67
C ALA A 348 20.74 -18.87 17.35
N LEU A 349 20.63 -18.01 18.36
CA LEU A 349 20.14 -16.64 18.20
C LEU A 349 21.12 -15.65 18.81
N ASP A 350 21.50 -14.65 18.02
CA ASP A 350 22.26 -13.48 18.46
C ASP A 350 21.53 -12.22 17.98
N ALA A 351 21.09 -11.37 18.89
CA ALA A 351 20.33 -10.18 18.56
C ALA A 351 20.73 -8.98 19.44
N VAL A 352 20.97 -7.83 18.80
CA VAL A 352 21.28 -6.57 19.47
C VAL A 352 20.35 -5.48 18.95
N PHE A 353 19.61 -4.85 19.86
CA PHE A 353 18.78 -3.69 19.60
C PHE A 353 19.32 -2.51 20.40
N ARG A 354 19.77 -1.47 19.71
CA ARG A 354 20.38 -0.29 20.31
C ARG A 354 19.73 1.01 19.84
N ASN A 355 19.43 1.91 20.76
CA ASN A 355 18.79 3.19 20.46
C ASN A 355 17.45 3.04 19.70
N CYS A 356 16.71 1.95 19.92
CA CYS A 356 15.47 1.67 19.22
C CYS A 356 14.23 2.11 20.01
N ILE A 357 13.12 2.26 19.29
CA ILE A 357 11.77 2.46 19.85
C ILE A 357 10.89 1.28 19.41
N PHE A 358 10.23 0.62 20.35
CA PHE A 358 9.23 -0.43 20.13
C PHE A 358 7.90 -0.03 20.76
N TRP A 359 6.92 0.36 19.95
CA TRP A 359 5.70 0.97 20.48
C TRP A 359 4.44 0.59 19.73
N GLY A 360 3.39 0.20 20.45
CA GLY A 360 2.08 -0.09 19.87
C GLY A 360 0.96 0.61 20.61
N GLU A 361 -0.05 1.09 19.87
CA GLU A 361 -1.24 1.75 20.43
C GLU A 361 -2.52 1.33 19.74
N HIS A 362 -3.63 1.53 20.45
CA HIS A 362 -4.99 1.19 20.01
C HIS A 362 -5.22 -0.30 19.67
N GLY A 363 -4.30 -1.18 20.07
CA GLY A 363 -4.44 -2.63 19.98
C GLY A 363 -4.77 -3.30 21.30
N ILE A 364 -4.75 -4.64 21.28
CA ILE A 364 -4.98 -5.50 22.46
C ILE A 364 -3.68 -6.07 23.05
N VAL A 365 -2.53 -5.68 22.49
CA VAL A 365 -1.22 -6.22 22.85
C VAL A 365 -0.64 -5.47 24.06
N PRO A 366 -0.43 -6.15 25.20
CA PRO A 366 0.16 -5.51 26.39
C PRO A 366 1.69 -5.44 26.34
N ASP A 367 2.32 -6.39 25.64
CA ASP A 367 3.76 -6.55 25.54
C ASP A 367 4.20 -6.45 24.08
N GLU A 368 4.73 -5.29 23.69
CA GLU A 368 5.13 -5.01 22.30
C GLU A 368 6.43 -5.70 21.88
N VAL A 369 7.13 -6.29 22.84
CA VAL A 369 8.33 -7.09 22.62
C VAL A 369 8.11 -8.46 23.25
N SER A 370 8.10 -9.49 22.41
CA SER A 370 8.01 -10.89 22.81
C SER A 370 9.30 -11.62 22.43
N VAL A 371 9.89 -12.30 23.41
CA VAL A 371 11.12 -13.08 23.23
C VAL A 371 10.90 -14.50 23.75
N LEU A 372 11.09 -15.49 22.88
CA LEU A 372 10.97 -16.90 23.21
C LEU A 372 12.29 -17.64 23.01
N ARG A 373 12.72 -18.34 24.06
CA ARG A 373 13.86 -19.28 24.02
C ARG A 373 13.36 -20.71 24.12
N SER A 374 13.90 -21.56 23.25
CA SER A 374 13.78 -23.01 23.30
C SER A 374 15.17 -23.65 23.28
N GLY A 375 15.31 -24.78 23.98
CA GLY A 375 16.57 -25.53 24.05
C GLY A 375 17.71 -24.80 24.78
N THR A 376 18.89 -25.42 24.72
CA THR A 376 20.09 -24.98 25.46
C THR A 376 21.17 -24.35 24.58
N GLY A 377 20.91 -24.22 23.27
CA GLY A 377 21.83 -23.61 22.33
C GLY A 377 22.13 -22.12 22.61
N PRO A 378 23.13 -21.54 21.92
CA PRO A 378 23.47 -20.13 22.08
C PRO A 378 22.26 -19.22 21.87
N PHE A 379 22.05 -18.33 22.83
CA PHE A 379 20.92 -17.41 22.87
C PHE A 379 21.37 -16.11 23.53
N ASN A 380 21.77 -15.15 22.71
CA ASN A 380 22.23 -13.84 23.15
C ASN A 380 21.26 -12.79 22.63
N VAL A 381 20.44 -12.20 23.50
CA VAL A 381 19.50 -11.15 23.12
C VAL A 381 19.74 -9.95 24.01
N ASN A 382 20.20 -8.85 23.42
CA ASN A 382 20.57 -7.64 24.13
C ASN A 382 19.76 -6.43 23.66
N PHE A 383 19.09 -5.79 24.61
CA PHE A 383 18.45 -4.49 24.44
C PHE A 383 19.27 -3.44 25.20
N ASP A 384 19.89 -2.52 24.47
CA ASP A 384 20.80 -1.51 25.01
C ASP A 384 20.35 -0.09 24.64
N TYR A 385 19.93 0.73 25.61
CA TYR A 385 19.36 2.06 25.39
C TYR A 385 18.15 2.02 24.44
N ASN A 386 16.99 1.53 24.89
CA ASN A 386 15.78 1.54 24.07
C ASN A 386 14.56 2.06 24.83
N LEU A 387 13.53 2.44 24.08
CA LEU A 387 12.20 2.71 24.60
C LEU A 387 11.26 1.59 24.13
N TRP A 388 10.51 0.98 25.06
CA TRP A 388 9.50 -0.01 24.71
C TRP A 388 8.19 0.15 25.50
N LYS A 389 7.14 -0.53 25.04
CA LYS A 389 5.90 -0.75 25.80
C LYS A 389 5.80 -2.22 26.17
N VAL A 390 6.09 -2.55 27.43
CA VAL A 390 6.12 -3.91 27.94
C VAL A 390 5.62 -3.93 29.39
N GLN A 391 4.61 -4.74 29.67
CA GLN A 391 4.15 -5.02 31.04
C GLN A 391 5.05 -6.07 31.72
N THR A 392 5.42 -7.12 31.00
CA THR A 392 6.25 -8.22 31.50
C THR A 392 7.54 -8.30 30.71
N ILE A 393 8.66 -7.91 31.34
CA ILE A 393 9.98 -7.96 30.70
C ILE A 393 10.27 -9.40 30.26
N PRO A 394 10.61 -9.65 28.98
CA PRO A 394 10.89 -11.00 28.51
C PRO A 394 12.05 -11.65 29.26
N SER A 395 11.96 -12.96 29.48
CA SER A 395 13.05 -13.73 30.08
C SER A 395 14.19 -13.99 29.08
N ASN A 396 15.36 -14.39 29.58
CA ASN A 396 16.54 -14.77 28.77
C ASN A 396 17.13 -13.64 27.90
N ILE A 397 16.90 -12.37 28.28
CA ILE A 397 17.51 -11.21 27.63
C ILE A 397 18.45 -10.47 28.59
N SER A 398 19.34 -9.66 28.05
CA SER A 398 19.94 -8.54 28.76
C SER A 398 19.25 -7.24 28.35
N SER A 399 18.93 -6.39 29.32
CA SER A 399 18.29 -5.09 29.09
C SER A 399 19.02 -3.99 29.88
N THR A 400 19.57 -2.99 29.19
CA THR A 400 20.37 -1.91 29.78
C THR A 400 19.79 -0.56 29.38
N GLN A 401 19.64 0.36 30.34
CA GLN A 401 19.15 1.74 30.11
C GLN A 401 17.83 1.78 29.32
N MET A 402 16.84 1.02 29.78
CA MET A 402 15.53 0.93 29.12
C MET A 402 14.55 1.97 29.66
N ILE A 403 13.83 2.61 28.75
CA ILE A 403 12.65 3.42 29.06
C ILE A 403 11.42 2.56 28.83
N ASN A 404 10.73 2.20 29.92
CA ASN A 404 9.57 1.34 29.85
C ASN A 404 8.25 2.10 30.02
N ASN A 405 7.27 1.81 29.15
CA ASN A 405 5.89 2.29 29.22
C ASN A 405 5.75 3.82 29.28
N GLN A 406 6.70 4.56 28.69
CA GLN A 406 6.55 6.00 28.48
C GLN A 406 6.29 6.25 26.99
N PRO A 407 5.16 6.88 26.63
CA PRO A 407 4.85 7.16 25.23
C PRO A 407 5.96 7.95 24.53
N PRO A 408 6.39 7.57 23.32
CA PRO A 408 7.41 8.29 22.57
C PRO A 408 7.04 9.73 22.22
N LEU A 409 5.76 10.11 22.34
CA LEU A 409 5.24 11.44 21.96
C LEU A 409 5.57 11.79 20.52
N PHE A 410 5.06 11.01 19.57
CA PHE A 410 5.18 11.29 18.14
C PHE A 410 4.44 12.58 17.73
N ASP A 411 4.89 13.22 16.67
CA ASP A 411 4.43 14.51 16.18
C ASP A 411 2.94 14.49 15.83
N SER A 412 2.54 13.62 14.92
CA SER A 412 1.16 13.61 14.44
C SER A 412 0.72 12.20 14.12
N VAL A 413 -0.30 11.70 14.82
CA VAL A 413 -0.89 10.38 14.55
C VAL A 413 -2.41 10.54 14.45
N ASN A 414 -2.95 10.29 13.27
CA ASN A 414 -4.38 10.30 12.98
C ASN A 414 -4.75 9.02 12.22
N THR A 415 -5.20 8.00 12.97
CA THR A 415 -5.59 6.70 12.42
C THR A 415 -6.84 6.78 11.55
N SER A 416 -7.78 7.69 11.85
CA SER A 416 -8.96 7.92 11.02
C SER A 416 -8.60 8.52 9.66
N GLY A 417 -7.63 9.43 9.62
CA GLY A 417 -7.13 10.09 8.42
C GLY A 417 -5.99 9.37 7.70
N ASN A 418 -5.54 8.20 8.19
CA ASN A 418 -4.37 7.47 7.69
C ASN A 418 -3.09 8.34 7.59
N TYR A 419 -2.87 9.20 8.59
CA TYR A 419 -1.74 10.13 8.64
C TYR A 419 -0.85 9.85 9.85
N TYR A 420 0.43 9.61 9.59
CA TYR A 420 1.41 9.25 10.61
C TYR A 420 2.73 10.01 10.37
N ASP A 421 3.13 10.81 11.35
CA ASP A 421 4.46 11.39 11.49
C ASP A 421 5.06 10.93 12.82
N PHE A 422 6.03 10.02 12.73
CA PHE A 422 6.71 9.40 13.87
C PHE A 422 7.95 10.18 14.33
N ARG A 423 8.14 11.42 13.87
CA ARG A 423 9.13 12.32 14.48
C ARG A 423 8.73 12.63 15.92
N LEU A 424 9.73 12.93 16.77
CA LEU A 424 9.49 13.17 18.19
C LEU A 424 9.02 14.62 18.46
N LYS A 425 8.10 14.78 19.40
CA LYS A 425 7.72 16.09 19.95
C LYS A 425 8.74 16.56 20.99
N SER A 426 8.71 17.88 21.24
CA SER A 426 9.36 18.43 22.44
C SER A 426 8.78 17.78 23.70
N GLY A 427 9.66 17.42 24.65
CA GLY A 427 9.29 16.71 25.87
C GLY A 427 9.13 15.19 25.72
N SER A 428 9.38 14.64 24.53
CA SER A 428 9.45 13.18 24.33
C SER A 428 10.46 12.54 25.28
N PRO A 429 10.12 11.40 25.92
CA PRO A 429 11.07 10.65 26.75
C PRO A 429 12.20 10.03 25.92
N ALA A 430 12.10 9.97 24.60
CA ALA A 430 13.15 9.45 23.72
C ALA A 430 14.27 10.47 23.43
N VAL A 431 14.06 11.75 23.73
CA VAL A 431 14.98 12.83 23.37
C VAL A 431 16.24 12.85 24.25
N ASN A 432 17.42 12.86 23.63
CA ASN A 432 18.75 12.79 24.25
C ASN A 432 18.92 11.60 25.21
N LYS A 433 18.32 10.45 24.90
CA LYS A 433 18.36 9.24 25.74
C LYS A 433 19.11 8.07 25.12
N GLY A 434 19.62 8.20 23.90
CA GLY A 434 20.45 7.19 23.28
C GLY A 434 21.90 7.24 23.77
N VAL A 435 22.65 6.21 23.38
CA VAL A 435 24.11 6.16 23.50
C VAL A 435 24.76 6.51 22.16
N ASN A 436 25.92 7.17 22.17
CA ASN A 436 26.62 7.48 20.93
C ASN A 436 26.95 6.21 20.13
N THR A 437 26.76 6.28 18.82
CA THR A 437 27.11 5.21 17.87
C THR A 437 27.93 5.80 16.72
N ALA A 438 28.42 4.98 15.80
CA ALA A 438 29.11 5.48 14.60
C ALA A 438 28.17 6.13 13.57
N ILE A 439 26.85 6.14 13.83
CA ILE A 439 25.82 6.67 12.93
C ILE A 439 25.65 8.17 13.18
N THR A 440 25.97 8.98 12.17
CA THR A 440 26.06 10.45 12.29
C THR A 440 24.85 11.20 11.78
N ASN A 441 23.97 10.56 11.00
CA ASN A 441 22.73 11.15 10.51
C ASN A 441 21.52 10.28 10.87
N ASP A 442 20.34 10.88 10.90
CA ASP A 442 19.06 10.21 11.08
C ASP A 442 18.42 9.80 9.73
N LEU A 443 17.20 9.26 9.77
CA LEU A 443 16.43 8.85 8.60
C LEU A 443 16.09 10.00 7.63
N ASP A 444 15.99 11.24 8.12
CA ASP A 444 15.79 12.44 7.29
C ASP A 444 17.12 12.97 6.70
N GLY A 445 18.24 12.35 7.04
CA GLY A 445 19.57 12.84 6.68
C GLY A 445 19.99 14.07 7.49
N LYS A 446 19.39 14.30 8.66
CA LYS A 446 19.77 15.34 9.62
C LYS A 446 20.89 14.84 10.53
N PRO A 447 21.86 15.68 10.89
CA PRO A 447 22.95 15.28 11.76
C PRO A 447 22.43 14.95 13.17
N ARG A 448 22.99 13.90 13.76
CA ARG A 448 22.86 13.58 15.19
C ARG A 448 23.86 14.42 16.02
N PRO A 449 23.53 14.80 17.26
CA PRO A 449 24.42 15.60 18.08
C PRO A 449 25.68 14.81 18.45
N VAL A 450 26.77 15.52 18.72
CA VAL A 450 28.02 14.95 19.26
C VAL A 450 27.84 14.46 20.72
N GLY A 451 26.67 14.70 21.32
CA GLY A 451 26.28 14.28 22.67
C GLY A 451 25.47 12.98 22.70
N LEU A 452 24.36 12.99 23.45
CA LEU A 452 23.43 11.86 23.52
C LEU A 452 22.44 11.99 22.35
N PRO A 453 22.39 11.05 21.40
CA PRO A 453 21.40 11.10 20.33
C PRO A 453 20.00 10.76 20.87
N ASP A 454 18.98 11.06 20.09
CA ASP A 454 17.63 10.59 20.36
C ASP A 454 17.49 9.07 20.10
N LEU A 455 16.60 8.42 20.86
CA LEU A 455 16.15 7.07 20.54
C LEU A 455 15.29 7.08 19.27
N GLY A 456 15.37 6.03 18.48
CA GLY A 456 14.64 5.88 17.23
C GLY A 456 15.39 6.41 16.00
N CYS A 457 14.68 6.43 14.88
CA CYS A 457 15.26 6.69 13.55
C CYS A 457 15.29 8.17 13.18
N PHE A 458 14.62 9.03 13.94
CA PHE A 458 14.61 10.48 13.74
C PHE A 458 15.36 11.18 14.88
N GLU A 459 16.02 12.28 14.56
CA GLU A 459 16.62 13.20 15.54
C GLU A 459 15.76 14.46 15.65
N LYS A 460 15.43 14.85 16.88
CA LYS A 460 14.74 16.10 17.16
C LYS A 460 15.75 17.25 17.04
N GLN A 461 15.45 18.18 16.14
CA GLN A 461 16.15 19.46 16.01
C GLN A 461 15.46 20.58 16.79
#